data_AF-A0A447UKN6-F1
#
_entry.id   AF-A0A447UKN6-F1
#
_cell.length_a   1.000
_cell.length_b   1.000
_cell.length_c   1.000
_cell.angle_alpha   90.00
_cell.angle_beta   90.00
_cell.angle_gamma   90.00
#
_symmetry.space_group_name_H-M   'P 1'
#
loop_
_entity.id
_entity.type
_entity.pdbx_description
1 polymer ?
#
loop_
_entity_poly.entity_id
_entity_poly.type
_entity_poly.pdbx_seq_one_letter_code
_entity_poly.pdbx_strand_id
1 'polypeptide(L)'
;MFQKIYKKIAVGLLFISATAISGVEIGGTRLIYNGSGNQAAISVNNPDNKPYLIQSWVSKSENGDDSDNAFITTPPLFKLNSQAQNSVRVMLSGDTLPTDRESVYWLNIKAIPSSSPDAKNELLIAVKSKNEAVLSSGRIKRRPFACVSAANVFKRGWKVKCA
;
A
#
# COMPACT_ATOMS: atom_id res chain seq x y z
N MET A 1 -40.54 -24.51 -25.67
CA MET A 1 -39.31 -24.14 -26.41
C MET A 1 -38.57 -22.94 -25.76
N PHE A 2 -39.28 -21.89 -25.36
CA PHE A 2 -38.73 -20.67 -24.74
C PHE A 2 -37.91 -20.87 -23.44
N GLN A 3 -38.23 -21.86 -22.60
CA GLN A 3 -37.49 -22.12 -21.34
C GLN A 3 -36.04 -22.60 -21.56
N LYS A 4 -35.78 -23.33 -22.67
CA LYS A 4 -34.42 -23.78 -23.03
C LYS A 4 -33.56 -22.62 -23.55
N ILE A 5 -34.19 -21.62 -24.17
CA ILE A 5 -33.53 -20.41 -24.66
C ILE A 5 -33.13 -19.50 -23.49
N TYR A 6 -34.00 -19.32 -22.49
CA TYR A 6 -33.69 -18.55 -21.29
C TYR A 6 -32.50 -19.12 -20.50
N LYS A 7 -32.39 -20.45 -20.37
CA LYS A 7 -31.22 -21.08 -19.75
C LYS A 7 -29.92 -20.83 -20.51
N LYS A 8 -29.95 -20.81 -21.85
CA LYS A 8 -28.77 -20.53 -22.67
C LYS A 8 -28.35 -19.06 -22.58
N ILE A 9 -29.31 -18.13 -22.56
CA ILE A 9 -29.05 -16.70 -22.36
C ILE A 9 -28.48 -16.44 -20.95
N ALA A 10 -29.04 -17.08 -19.91
CA ALA A 10 -28.55 -16.96 -18.54
C ALA A 10 -27.10 -17.47 -18.37
N VAL A 11 -26.72 -18.55 -19.07
CA VAL A 11 -25.33 -19.06 -19.08
C VAL A 11 -24.40 -18.13 -19.84
N GLY A 12 -24.86 -17.48 -20.92
CA GLY A 12 -24.06 -16.48 -21.65
C GLY A 12 -23.77 -15.21 -20.84
N LEU A 13 -24.72 -14.77 -20.01
CA LEU A 13 -24.58 -13.56 -19.19
C LEU A 13 -23.52 -13.68 -18.07
N LEU A 14 -23.18 -14.91 -17.65
CA LEU A 14 -22.17 -15.19 -16.63
C LEU A 14 -20.72 -14.99 -17.12
N PHE A 15 -20.49 -14.84 -18.42
CA PHE A 15 -19.15 -14.64 -19.00
C PHE A 15 -18.77 -13.17 -19.21
N ILE A 16 -19.63 -12.22 -18.85
CA ILE A 16 -19.31 -10.80 -18.95
C ILE A 16 -18.62 -10.37 -17.64
N SER A 17 -17.32 -10.66 -17.54
CA SER A 17 -16.48 -10.10 -16.48
C SER A 17 -16.11 -8.66 -16.84
N ALA A 18 -16.49 -7.71 -15.98
CA ALA A 18 -16.08 -6.32 -16.12
C ALA A 18 -14.57 -6.17 -15.86
N THR A 19 -13.87 -5.45 -16.74
CA THR A 19 -12.50 -5.03 -16.49
C THR A 19 -12.51 -3.87 -15.48
N ALA A 20 -11.83 -4.05 -14.36
CA ALA A 20 -11.62 -2.97 -13.41
C ALA A 20 -10.47 -2.08 -13.92
N ILE A 21 -10.71 -0.77 -14.01
CA ILE A 21 -9.69 0.22 -14.34
C ILE A 21 -9.12 0.73 -13.02
N SER A 22 -7.82 0.54 -12.82
CA SER A 22 -7.07 1.08 -11.68
C SER A 22 -6.21 2.25 -12.14
N GLY A 23 -6.04 3.29 -11.30
CA GLY A 23 -5.13 4.39 -11.60
C GLY A 23 -3.69 4.06 -11.20
N VAL A 24 -3.48 3.79 -9.90
CA VAL A 24 -2.16 3.44 -9.35
C VAL A 24 -2.28 2.18 -8.51
N GLU A 25 -1.46 1.19 -8.84
CA GLU A 25 -1.39 -0.10 -8.17
C GLU A 25 -0.15 -0.18 -7.29
N ILE A 26 -0.31 -0.71 -6.09
CA ILE A 26 0.79 -0.91 -5.14
C ILE A 26 1.00 -2.41 -4.99
N GLY A 27 2.24 -2.88 -5.12
CA GLY A 27 2.60 -4.31 -5.13
C GLY A 27 2.35 -5.06 -3.81
N GLY A 28 1.85 -4.39 -2.78
CA GLY A 28 1.47 -4.99 -1.50
C GLY A 28 0.64 -4.05 -0.63
N THR A 29 -0.11 -4.61 0.31
CA THR A 29 -0.89 -3.87 1.31
C THR A 29 -0.10 -3.56 2.58
N ARG A 30 1.03 -4.26 2.76
CA ARG A 30 1.93 -4.12 3.90
C ARG A 30 3.38 -4.19 3.46
N LEU A 31 4.22 -3.34 4.05
CA LEU A 31 5.67 -3.41 3.93
C LEU A 31 6.25 -4.01 5.21
N ILE A 32 7.10 -5.03 5.09
CA ILE A 32 7.82 -5.58 6.24
C ILE A 32 9.27 -5.08 6.16
N TYR A 33 9.67 -4.25 7.12
CA TYR A 33 11.06 -3.84 7.28
C TYR A 33 11.75 -4.79 8.25
N ASN A 34 12.76 -5.51 7.76
CA ASN A 34 13.60 -6.34 8.61
C ASN A 34 14.72 -5.47 9.19
N GLY A 35 14.83 -5.41 10.52
CA GLY A 35 15.87 -4.66 11.22
C GLY A 35 17.29 -5.17 10.99
N SER A 36 17.48 -6.38 10.46
CA SER A 36 18.79 -6.84 9.96
C SER A 36 19.08 -6.38 8.53
N GLY A 37 18.07 -5.86 7.83
CA GLY A 37 18.16 -5.36 6.47
C GLY A 37 18.31 -3.84 6.45
N ASN A 38 18.99 -3.34 5.42
CA ASN A 38 19.25 -1.90 5.28
C ASN A 38 18.08 -1.15 4.63
N GLN A 39 17.19 -1.87 3.94
CA GLN A 39 16.07 -1.27 3.22
C GLN A 39 14.94 -2.29 3.00
N ALA A 40 13.73 -1.77 2.86
CA ALA A 40 12.57 -2.52 2.33
C ALA A 40 12.02 -1.78 1.10
N ALA A 41 11.50 -2.51 0.12
CA ALA A 41 11.02 -1.93 -1.13
C ALA A 41 9.58 -2.36 -1.42
N ILE A 42 8.81 -1.45 -2.02
CA ILE A 42 7.47 -1.71 -2.53
C ILE A 42 7.35 -1.18 -3.97
N SER A 43 6.74 -1.98 -4.84
CA SER A 43 6.50 -1.59 -6.23
C SER A 43 5.24 -0.72 -6.33
N VAL A 44 5.31 0.29 -7.20
CA VAL A 44 4.18 1.15 -7.58
C VAL A 44 4.07 1.12 -9.10
N ASN A 45 2.92 0.72 -9.61
CA ASN A 45 2.63 0.55 -11.03
C ASN A 45 1.52 1.50 -11.46
N ASN A 46 1.62 2.03 -12.67
CA ASN A 46 0.60 2.86 -13.30
C ASN A 46 0.09 2.20 -14.58
N PRO A 47 -1.00 1.42 -14.49
CA PRO A 47 -1.65 0.84 -15.67
C PRO A 47 -2.50 1.86 -16.45
N ASP A 48 -2.59 3.13 -16.04
CA ASP A 48 -3.34 4.15 -16.77
C ASP A 48 -2.52 4.78 -17.92
N ASN A 49 -3.23 5.44 -18.82
CA ASN A 49 -2.69 6.16 -19.97
C ASN A 49 -2.22 7.58 -19.63
N LYS A 50 -2.38 8.01 -18.37
CA LYS A 50 -1.96 9.33 -17.87
C LYS A 50 -0.81 9.20 -16.87
N PRO A 51 0.14 10.14 -16.84
CA PRO A 51 1.19 10.15 -15.82
C PRO A 51 0.64 10.62 -14.46
N TYR A 52 1.21 10.08 -13.39
CA TYR A 52 0.94 10.52 -12.02
C TYR A 52 2.20 11.06 -11.37
N LEU A 53 2.04 12.03 -10.48
CA LEU A 53 3.09 12.42 -9.54
C LEU A 53 2.89 11.63 -8.25
N ILE A 54 3.88 10.83 -7.90
CA ILE A 54 3.86 9.97 -6.72
C ILE A 54 4.70 10.59 -5.63
N GLN A 55 4.07 10.88 -4.48
CA GLN A 55 4.75 11.29 -3.26
C GLN A 55 4.68 10.16 -2.24
N SER A 56 5.81 9.84 -1.61
CA SER A 56 5.88 8.79 -0.60
C SER A 56 6.60 9.27 0.65
N TRP A 57 6.07 8.90 1.82
CA TRP A 57 6.67 9.19 3.12
C TRP A 57 6.16 8.20 4.17
N VAL A 58 6.85 8.11 5.30
CA VAL A 58 6.46 7.26 6.43
C VAL A 58 5.96 8.13 7.57
N SER A 59 4.92 7.70 8.28
CA SER A 59 4.39 8.36 9.47
C SER A 59 4.29 7.38 10.64
N LYS A 60 4.52 7.85 11.86
CA LYS A 60 4.39 7.03 13.09
C LYS A 60 2.94 6.70 13.43
N SER A 61 2.05 7.66 13.17
CA SER A 61 0.64 7.59 13.56
C SER A 61 -0.26 7.39 12.34
N GLU A 62 -1.40 6.77 12.59
CA GLU A 62 -2.48 6.64 11.60
C GLU A 62 -3.14 7.99 11.31
N ASN A 63 -3.28 8.87 12.31
CA ASN A 63 -3.98 10.15 12.18
C ASN A 63 -3.18 11.36 12.70
N GLY A 64 -1.92 11.15 13.11
CA GLY A 64 -1.06 12.19 13.65
C GLY A 64 -0.22 12.88 12.57
N ASP A 65 0.50 13.93 12.98
CA ASP A 65 1.40 14.68 12.13
C ASP A 65 2.40 13.77 11.40
N ASP A 66 2.64 14.07 10.13
CA ASP A 66 3.61 13.43 9.25
C ASP A 66 5.07 13.79 9.65
N SER A 67 5.31 14.19 10.90
CA SER A 67 6.56 14.78 11.41
C SER A 67 7.59 13.76 11.92
N ASP A 68 7.35 12.46 11.78
CA ASP A 68 8.31 11.45 12.21
C ASP A 68 9.34 11.17 11.10
N ASN A 69 10.59 11.57 11.35
CA ASN A 69 11.72 11.45 10.44
C ASN A 69 12.49 10.14 10.60
N ALA A 70 11.99 9.18 11.39
CA ALA A 70 12.66 7.90 11.62
C ALA A 70 12.95 7.13 10.34
N PHE A 71 12.15 7.31 9.28
CA PHE A 71 12.34 6.64 8.00
C PHE A 71 12.40 7.63 6.84
N ILE A 72 13.30 7.35 5.89
CA ILE A 72 13.40 8.05 4.61
C ILE A 72 12.89 7.16 3.49
N THR A 73 12.04 7.73 2.65
CA THR A 73 11.57 7.13 1.40
C THR A 73 12.42 7.61 0.23
N THR A 74 12.85 6.68 -0.62
CA THR A 74 13.65 6.98 -1.82
C THR A 74 13.04 6.32 -3.04
N PRO A 75 12.63 7.09 -4.07
CA PRO A 75 12.51 8.56 -4.09
C PRO A 75 11.28 9.06 -3.30
N PRO A 76 11.38 10.21 -2.59
CA PRO A 76 10.24 10.76 -1.84
C PRO A 76 9.18 11.39 -2.74
N LEU A 77 9.57 11.85 -3.94
CA LEU A 77 8.69 12.42 -4.94
C LEU A 77 9.23 12.07 -6.33
N PHE A 78 8.39 11.48 -7.19
CA PHE A 78 8.78 11.14 -8.56
C PHE A 78 7.58 11.10 -9.50
N LYS A 79 7.83 11.37 -10.78
CA LYS A 79 6.83 11.21 -11.84
C LYS A 79 6.78 9.74 -12.26
N LEU A 80 5.59 9.15 -12.24
CA LEU A 80 5.31 7.82 -12.75
C LEU A 80 4.60 7.97 -14.11
N ASN A 81 5.31 7.59 -15.18
CA ASN A 81 4.76 7.68 -16.53
C ASN A 81 3.62 6.67 -16.75
N SER A 82 2.90 6.83 -17.85
CA SER A 82 1.90 5.86 -18.28
C SER A 82 2.54 4.49 -18.54
N GLN A 83 1.83 3.42 -18.16
CA GLN A 83 2.28 2.02 -18.30
C GLN A 83 3.65 1.73 -17.66
N ALA A 84 4.07 2.56 -16.70
CA ALA A 84 5.37 2.46 -16.06
C ALA A 84 5.25 1.91 -14.64
N GLN A 85 6.31 1.24 -14.22
CA GLN A 85 6.49 0.73 -12.87
C GLN A 85 7.74 1.33 -12.24
N ASN A 86 7.67 1.68 -10.96
CA ASN A 86 8.83 2.08 -10.18
C ASN A 86 8.77 1.45 -8.77
N SER A 87 9.86 1.51 -8.02
CA SER A 87 9.94 0.99 -6.64
C SER A 87 10.26 2.10 -5.66
N VAL A 88 9.49 2.20 -4.58
CA VAL A 88 9.78 3.06 -3.43
C VAL A 88 10.55 2.24 -2.41
N ARG A 89 11.72 2.75 -1.99
CA ARG A 89 12.53 2.15 -0.94
C ARG A 89 12.35 2.91 0.36
N VAL A 90 12.22 2.18 1.45
CA VAL A 90 12.15 2.71 2.82
C VAL A 90 13.42 2.32 3.54
N MET A 91 14.10 3.30 4.11
CA MET A 91 15.35 3.16 4.84
C MET A 91 15.22 3.82 6.21
N LEU A 92 15.84 3.23 7.23
CA LEU A 92 15.89 3.81 8.56
C LEU A 92 16.88 4.99 8.60
N SER A 93 16.43 6.14 9.08
CA SER A 93 17.22 7.36 9.17
C SER A 93 17.89 7.51 10.54
N GLY A 94 18.90 6.67 10.81
CA GLY A 94 19.78 6.80 11.99
C GLY A 94 19.14 6.59 13.37
N ASP A 95 17.81 6.58 13.48
CA ASP A 95 17.10 6.39 14.73
C ASP A 95 17.18 4.93 15.22
N THR A 96 17.42 4.77 16.52
CA THR A 96 17.42 3.45 17.14
C THR A 96 16.00 2.99 17.41
N LEU A 97 15.62 1.90 16.74
CA LEU A 97 14.34 1.26 16.92
C LEU A 97 14.34 0.34 18.16
N PRO A 98 13.20 0.14 18.83
CA PRO A 98 13.08 -0.84 19.91
C PRO A 98 13.47 -2.24 19.41
N THR A 99 14.45 -2.87 20.06
CA THR A 99 14.93 -4.21 19.67
C THR A 99 14.11 -5.35 20.29
N ASP A 100 13.32 -5.03 21.31
CA ASP A 100 12.52 -5.94 22.13
C ASP A 100 11.13 -6.25 21.56
N ARG A 101 10.63 -5.43 20.63
CA ARG A 101 9.27 -5.54 20.09
C ARG A 101 9.17 -5.08 18.64
N GLU A 102 8.16 -5.58 17.94
CA GLU A 102 7.79 -5.06 16.63
C GLU A 102 7.11 -3.70 16.78
N SER A 103 7.37 -2.79 15.85
CA SER A 103 6.75 -1.46 15.82
C SER A 103 5.99 -1.27 14.51
N VAL A 104 4.85 -0.60 14.57
CA VAL A 104 4.01 -0.33 13.40
C VAL A 104 4.18 1.13 13.01
N TYR A 105 4.48 1.34 11.74
CA TYR A 105 4.51 2.62 11.06
C TYR A 105 3.54 2.57 9.88
N TRP A 106 3.33 3.70 9.23
CA TRP A 106 2.48 3.78 8.05
C TRP A 106 3.25 4.34 6.87
N LEU A 107 3.30 3.57 5.79
CA LEU A 107 3.78 4.03 4.49
C LEU A 107 2.62 4.72 3.76
N ASN A 108 2.79 6.01 3.51
CA ASN A 108 1.85 6.82 2.76
C ASN A 108 2.33 6.94 1.31
N ILE A 109 1.45 6.62 0.37
CA ILE A 109 1.70 6.80 -1.08
C ILE A 109 0.56 7.65 -1.62
N LYS A 110 0.87 8.87 -2.05
CA LYS A 110 -0.08 9.80 -2.62
C LYS A 110 0.11 9.88 -4.13
N ALA A 111 -0.95 9.58 -4.88
CA ALA A 111 -1.00 9.71 -6.32
C ALA A 111 -1.72 11.02 -6.68
N ILE A 112 -1.01 11.91 -7.37
CA ILE A 112 -1.53 13.20 -7.83
C ILE A 112 -1.66 13.13 -9.36
N PRO A 113 -2.88 13.23 -9.92
CA PRO A 113 -3.09 13.20 -11.36
C PRO A 113 -2.52 14.45 -12.04
N SER A 114 -2.12 14.33 -13.30
CA SER A 114 -1.74 15.49 -14.13
C SER A 114 -2.97 16.29 -14.57
N SER A 115 -2.89 17.62 -14.53
CA SER A 115 -3.89 18.53 -15.12
C SER A 115 -3.61 18.78 -16.61
N SER A 116 -4.66 18.99 -17.40
CA SER A 116 -4.48 19.49 -18.78
C SER A 116 -4.25 21.01 -18.79
N PRO A 117 -3.33 21.55 -19.60
CA PRO A 117 -3.15 23.00 -19.74
C PRO A 117 -4.39 23.75 -20.22
N ASP A 118 -5.25 23.08 -21.00
CA ASP A 118 -6.47 23.66 -21.59
C ASP A 118 -7.71 23.52 -20.69
N ALA A 119 -7.57 22.93 -19.51
CA ALA A 119 -8.68 22.72 -18.59
C ALA A 119 -9.14 24.05 -17.96
N LYS A 120 -10.30 24.56 -18.41
CA LYS A 120 -10.91 25.78 -17.84
C LYS A 120 -11.60 25.55 -16.49
N ASN A 121 -12.12 24.34 -16.27
CA ASN A 121 -12.77 23.93 -15.02
C ASN A 121 -12.69 22.40 -14.89
N GLU A 122 -11.73 21.91 -14.11
CA GLU A 122 -11.50 20.48 -13.90
C GLU A 122 -11.40 20.18 -12.40
N LEU A 123 -12.10 19.14 -11.95
CA LEU A 123 -11.97 18.60 -10.61
C LEU A 123 -10.93 17.47 -10.62
N LEU A 124 -9.82 17.68 -9.91
CA LEU A 124 -8.79 16.66 -9.73
C LEU A 124 -8.91 16.03 -8.36
N ILE A 125 -8.89 14.69 -8.34
CA ILE A 125 -8.91 13.90 -7.10
C ILE A 125 -7.54 13.28 -6.92
N ALA A 126 -6.83 13.68 -5.87
CA ALA A 126 -5.61 13.02 -5.44
C ALA A 126 -5.96 11.92 -4.43
N VAL A 127 -5.46 10.72 -4.65
CA VAL A 127 -5.72 9.57 -3.78
C VAL A 127 -4.49 9.31 -2.92
N LYS A 128 -4.69 9.23 -1.59
CA LYS A 128 -3.66 8.83 -0.63
C LYS A 128 -3.95 7.41 -0.17
N SER A 129 -3.10 6.47 -0.56
CA SER A 129 -3.12 5.10 -0.05
C SER A 129 -2.22 5.01 1.18
N LYS A 130 -2.75 4.40 2.24
CA LYS A 130 -2.07 4.25 3.52
C LYS A 130 -1.88 2.77 3.82
N ASN A 131 -0.62 2.33 3.83
CA ASN A 131 -0.25 0.93 4.00
C ASN A 131 0.51 0.76 5.31
N GLU A 132 0.29 -0.34 6.02
CA GLU A 132 1.04 -0.64 7.23
C GLU A 132 2.49 -0.98 6.88
N ALA A 133 3.43 -0.32 7.53
CA ALA A 133 4.84 -0.66 7.51
C ALA A 133 5.19 -1.30 8.86
N VAL A 134 5.29 -2.63 8.88
CA VAL A 134 5.63 -3.39 10.10
C VAL A 134 7.13 -3.53 10.16
N LEU A 135 7.70 -3.03 11.25
CA LEU A 135 9.12 -3.14 11.54
C LEU A 135 9.35 -4.29 12.52
N SER A 136 10.19 -5.25 12.11
CA SER A 136 10.60 -6.37 12.96
C SER A 136 12.08 -6.23 13.31
N SER A 137 12.45 -6.45 14.58
CA SER A 137 13.85 -6.41 14.98
C SER A 137 14.58 -7.67 14.48
N GLY A 138 15.83 -7.53 14.03
CA GLY A 138 16.61 -8.66 13.49
C GLY A 138 16.87 -9.80 14.49
N ARG A 139 16.54 -9.60 15.79
CA ARG A 139 16.66 -10.61 16.85
C ARG A 139 15.40 -11.46 17.03
N ILE A 140 14.24 -11.01 16.55
CA ILE A 140 12.97 -11.72 16.70
C ILE A 140 12.83 -12.71 15.55
N LYS A 141 13.26 -13.96 15.77
CA LYS A 141 13.15 -15.07 14.81
C LYS A 141 11.74 -15.69 14.80
N ARG A 142 10.67 -14.88 14.95
CA ARG A 142 9.28 -15.37 14.89
C ARG A 142 8.79 -15.29 13.44
N ARG A 143 8.05 -16.31 12.98
CA ARG A 143 7.47 -16.33 11.63
C ARG A 143 6.47 -15.16 11.49
N PRO A 144 6.67 -14.19 10.56
CA PRO A 144 5.85 -12.98 10.49
C PRO A 144 4.35 -13.24 10.22
N PHE A 145 4.03 -14.39 9.62
CA PHE A 145 2.67 -14.70 9.16
C PHE A 145 1.72 -15.24 10.24
N ALA A 146 2.22 -15.74 11.39
CA ALA A 146 1.37 -16.47 12.33
C ALA A 146 0.62 -15.56 13.33
N CYS A 147 1.21 -14.42 13.73
CA CYS A 147 0.67 -13.64 14.85
C CYS A 147 -0.26 -12.50 14.41
N VAL A 148 -0.04 -11.90 13.24
CA VAL A 148 -0.84 -10.73 12.82
C VAL A 148 -2.21 -11.13 12.26
N SER A 149 -2.36 -12.37 11.75
CA SER A 149 -3.69 -12.89 11.40
C SER A 149 -4.59 -13.08 12.63
N ALA A 150 -4.02 -13.20 13.83
CA ALA A 150 -4.80 -13.27 15.07
C ALA A 150 -5.17 -11.87 15.62
N ALA A 151 -4.46 -10.82 15.21
CA ALA A 151 -4.71 -9.45 15.69
C ALA A 151 -5.95 -8.82 15.03
N ASN A 152 -6.29 -9.19 13.78
CA ASN A 152 -7.47 -8.66 13.08
C ASN A 152 -8.82 -9.27 13.51
N VAL A 153 -8.83 -10.17 14.51
CA VAL A 153 -10.07 -10.76 15.04
C VAL A 153 -10.46 -10.17 16.41
N PHE A 154 -9.62 -9.41 17.12
CA PHE A 154 -9.82 -9.23 18.56
C PHE A 154 -9.89 -7.78 19.05
N LYS A 155 -11.00 -7.10 18.77
CA LYS A 155 -11.46 -5.88 19.49
C LYS A 155 -12.03 -6.16 20.90
N ARG A 156 -11.76 -7.32 21.52
CA ARG A 156 -12.37 -7.70 22.82
C ARG A 156 -11.37 -8.29 23.82
N GLY A 157 -10.50 -7.47 24.38
CA GLY A 157 -10.14 -7.52 25.81
C GLY A 157 -9.58 -8.80 26.45
N TRP A 158 -8.96 -9.73 25.71
CA TRP A 158 -8.24 -10.86 26.32
C TRP A 158 -6.77 -10.88 25.89
N LYS A 159 -5.87 -11.03 26.87
CA LYS A 159 -4.42 -11.20 26.65
C LYS A 159 -4.16 -12.56 26.00
N VAL A 160 -3.67 -12.55 24.77
CA VAL A 160 -3.12 -13.74 24.13
C VAL A 160 -1.65 -13.86 24.53
N LYS A 161 -1.30 -14.89 25.30
CA LYS A 161 0.10 -15.31 25.45
C LYS A 161 0.50 -16.01 24.14
N CYS A 162 1.35 -15.34 23.36
CA CYS A 162 2.10 -16.00 22.31
C CYS A 162 3.22 -16.79 22.99
N ALA A 163 3.25 -18.12 22.83
CA ALA A 163 4.38 -18.96 23.26
C ALA A 163 5.67 -18.45 22.61
#